data_AF-X1QP09-F1
#
_entry.id   AF-X1QP09-F1
#
_cell.length_a   1.000
_cell.length_b   1.000
_cell.length_c   1.000
_cell.angle_alpha   90.00
_cell.angle_beta   90.00
_cell.angle_gamma   90.00
#
_symmetry.space_group_name_H-M   'P 1'
#
loop_
_entity.id
_entity.type
_entity.pdbx_description
1 polymer ?
#
loop_
_entity_poly.entity_id
_entity_poly.type
_entity_poly.pdbx_seq_one_letter_code
_entity_poly.pdbx_strand_id
1 'polypeptide(L)'
;MTNEEGKVEEQKTIVNSWNEWDPLKHIVVGVADGCVIPPSEPASECKIPIGSDMKGKWGPRPQETVEKANIQLDNFANILRKRGIRVDRPTPLNFNQPVETPDWKQLSMFGCMPPRDVIVTVGNEMLEATMSYRSRWFEYLCYRPLIEQYY
;
A
#
# COMPACT_ATOMS: atom_id res chain seq x y z
N MET A 1 -11.01 -16.20 -22.97
CA MET A 1 -11.86 -16.88 -23.99
C MET A 1 -13.30 -16.70 -23.51
N THR A 2 -14.29 -16.61 -24.39
CA THR A 2 -15.70 -16.44 -23.98
C THR A 2 -16.37 -17.80 -23.96
N ASN A 3 -17.04 -18.13 -22.86
CA ASN A 3 -17.80 -19.37 -22.73
C ASN A 3 -19.15 -19.19 -23.45
N GLU A 4 -19.88 -20.28 -23.72
CA GLU A 4 -21.10 -20.31 -24.54
C GLU A 4 -22.24 -19.35 -24.09
N GLU A 5 -22.11 -18.70 -22.94
CA GLU A 5 -23.05 -17.73 -22.37
C GLU A 5 -22.65 -16.25 -22.55
N GLY A 6 -21.58 -15.93 -23.29
CA GLY A 6 -21.17 -14.53 -23.53
C GLY A 6 -20.60 -13.81 -22.29
N LYS A 7 -20.36 -14.53 -21.18
CA LYS A 7 -19.58 -14.02 -20.05
C LYS A 7 -18.10 -14.02 -20.43
N VAL A 8 -17.45 -12.86 -20.26
CA VAL A 8 -15.99 -12.77 -20.25
C VAL A 8 -15.52 -13.67 -19.12
N GLU A 9 -14.82 -14.75 -19.47
CA GLU A 9 -14.21 -15.63 -18.47
C GLU A 9 -13.16 -14.80 -17.73
N GLU A 10 -13.46 -14.40 -16.50
CA GLU A 10 -12.52 -13.68 -15.64
C GLU A 10 -11.31 -14.56 -15.43
N GLN A 11 -10.20 -14.17 -16.05
CA GLN A 11 -8.97 -14.93 -16.00
C GLN A 11 -8.43 -14.84 -14.57
N LYS A 12 -8.41 -15.98 -13.85
CA LYS A 12 -7.91 -16.06 -12.48
C LYS A 12 -6.50 -15.44 -12.40
N THR A 13 -6.29 -14.54 -11.44
CA THR A 13 -4.97 -13.95 -11.19
C THR A 13 -4.01 -15.02 -10.69
N ILE A 14 -2.81 -15.11 -11.28
CA ILE A 14 -1.75 -16.01 -10.83
C ILE A 14 -0.78 -15.24 -9.95
N VAL A 15 -0.73 -15.60 -8.68
CA VAL A 15 0.31 -15.13 -7.74
C VAL A 15 1.52 -16.06 -7.88
N ASN A 16 2.66 -15.54 -8.34
CA ASN A 16 3.92 -16.30 -8.37
C ASN A 16 5.15 -15.39 -8.39
N SER A 17 5.93 -15.38 -7.30
CA SER A 17 7.22 -14.66 -7.25
C SER A 17 8.19 -15.35 -6.27
N TRP A 18 9.36 -15.76 -6.77
CA TRP A 18 10.39 -16.45 -5.97
C TRP A 18 11.64 -15.60 -5.71
N ASN A 19 11.83 -14.55 -6.49
CA ASN A 19 13.00 -13.68 -6.43
C ASN A 19 12.65 -12.30 -7.00
N GLU A 20 13.62 -11.39 -6.91
CA GLU A 20 13.43 -9.97 -7.24
C GLU A 20 13.92 -9.61 -8.66
N TRP A 21 14.24 -10.58 -9.52
CA TRP A 21 14.86 -10.32 -10.84
C TRP A 21 14.23 -11.05 -12.02
N ASP A 22 13.41 -12.07 -11.79
CA ASP A 22 12.66 -12.73 -12.87
C ASP A 22 11.74 -11.73 -13.60
N PRO A 23 11.40 -11.99 -14.88
CA PRO A 23 10.58 -11.07 -15.66
C PRO A 23 9.24 -10.73 -14.97
N LEU A 24 9.08 -9.47 -14.56
CA LEU A 24 7.89 -8.98 -13.86
C LEU A 24 6.66 -9.01 -14.78
N LYS A 25 5.55 -9.57 -14.28
CA LYS A 25 4.27 -9.66 -15.03
C LYS A 25 3.13 -8.87 -14.39
N HIS A 26 3.13 -8.79 -13.06
CA HIS A 26 2.07 -8.14 -12.29
C HIS A 26 2.69 -7.53 -11.03
N ILE A 27 2.30 -6.29 -10.72
CA ILE A 27 2.77 -5.55 -9.54
C ILE A 27 1.65 -4.69 -8.95
N VAL A 28 1.68 -4.51 -7.63
CA VAL A 28 0.88 -3.50 -6.92
C VAL A 28 1.73 -2.25 -6.70
N VAL A 29 1.23 -1.10 -7.13
CA VAL A 29 1.88 0.20 -6.92
C VAL A 29 1.02 1.04 -5.99
N GLY A 30 1.61 1.57 -4.91
CA GLY A 30 0.89 2.39 -3.94
C GLY A 30 0.34 3.70 -4.51
N VAL A 31 -0.45 4.40 -3.71
CA VAL A 31 -0.96 5.75 -3.97
C VAL A 31 -0.66 6.65 -2.77
N ALA A 32 -0.48 7.95 -3.00
CA ALA A 32 -0.19 8.91 -1.93
C ALA A 32 -1.45 9.47 -1.26
N ASP A 33 -2.64 9.13 -1.78
CA ASP A 33 -3.93 9.65 -1.34
C ASP A 33 -4.16 9.47 0.15
N GLY A 34 -4.55 10.56 0.80
CA GLY A 34 -4.88 10.57 2.23
C GLY A 34 -3.70 10.28 3.14
N CYS A 35 -2.45 10.26 2.67
CA CYS A 35 -1.28 9.97 3.49
C CYS A 35 -1.14 10.96 4.66
N VAL A 36 -0.84 10.43 5.84
CA VAL A 36 -0.74 11.16 7.11
C VAL A 36 0.65 10.94 7.71
N ILE A 37 1.19 11.99 8.34
CA ILE A 37 2.28 11.86 9.28
C ILE A 37 1.64 11.44 10.62
N PRO A 38 1.79 10.18 11.07
CA PRO A 38 1.11 9.72 12.26
C PRO A 38 1.69 10.37 13.52
N PRO A 39 0.89 10.55 14.58
CA PRO A 39 1.42 10.93 15.89
C PRO A 39 2.54 9.99 16.33
N SER A 40 3.55 10.59 16.97
CA SER A 40 4.74 9.87 17.43
C SER A 40 4.36 8.70 18.35
N GLU A 41 5.02 7.58 18.16
CA GLU A 41 4.94 6.40 19.00
C GLU A 41 6.35 5.83 19.21
N PRO A 42 6.62 5.06 20.28
CA PRO A 42 7.98 4.58 20.58
C PRO A 42 8.68 3.89 19.39
N ALA A 43 7.91 3.16 18.57
CA ALA A 43 8.43 2.45 17.40
C ALA A 43 8.79 3.37 16.21
N SER A 44 8.15 4.54 16.10
CA SER A 44 8.37 5.50 15.01
C SER A 44 9.34 6.62 15.40
N GLU A 45 9.33 7.07 16.66
CA GLU A 45 10.13 8.19 17.15
C GLU A 45 11.62 7.96 16.98
N CYS A 46 12.09 6.75 17.28
CA CYS A 46 13.50 6.38 17.18
C CYS A 46 14.05 6.43 15.74
N LYS A 47 13.17 6.44 14.73
CA LYS A 47 13.55 6.47 13.31
C LYS A 47 13.55 7.87 12.72
N ILE A 48 13.05 8.87 13.45
CA ILE A 48 13.07 10.26 12.99
C ILE A 48 14.40 10.90 13.41
N PRO A 49 15.25 11.34 12.48
CA PRO A 49 16.51 11.99 12.82
C PRO A 49 16.30 13.20 13.74
N ILE A 50 17.23 13.43 14.67
CA ILE A 50 17.14 14.52 15.66
C ILE A 50 16.93 15.89 15.01
N GLY A 51 17.57 16.15 13.87
CA GLY A 51 17.45 17.39 13.10
C GLY A 51 16.35 17.39 12.02
N SER A 52 15.46 16.39 12.00
CA SER A 52 14.40 16.33 11.00
C SER A 52 13.36 17.43 11.24
N ASP A 53 12.99 18.12 10.16
CA ASP A 53 11.88 19.06 10.09
C ASP A 53 10.51 18.42 10.38
N MET A 54 10.41 17.09 10.35
CA MET A 54 9.21 16.33 10.69
C MET A 54 9.10 16.00 12.18
N LYS A 55 10.17 16.21 12.97
CA LYS A 55 10.16 15.87 14.39
C LYS A 55 9.08 16.67 15.13
N GLY A 56 8.20 15.97 15.84
CA GLY A 56 7.08 16.57 16.57
C GLY A 56 5.91 17.05 15.69
N LYS A 57 5.95 16.85 14.37
CA LYS A 57 4.85 17.18 13.45
C LYS A 57 4.03 15.92 13.14
N TRP A 58 2.72 16.09 13.04
CA TRP A 58 1.77 15.05 12.64
C TRP A 58 0.56 15.67 11.95
N GLY A 59 -0.21 14.85 11.24
CA GLY A 59 -1.38 15.27 10.45
C GLY A 59 -1.25 15.00 8.94
N PRO A 60 -2.29 15.33 8.15
CA PRO A 60 -2.31 15.08 6.72
C PRO A 60 -1.12 15.71 5.99
N ARG A 61 -0.58 15.00 5.00
CA ARG A 61 0.43 15.57 4.10
C ARG A 61 -0.18 16.76 3.34
N PRO A 62 0.60 17.83 3.08
CA PRO A 62 0.13 18.95 2.27
C PRO A 62 -0.34 18.46 0.90
N GLN A 63 -1.50 18.95 0.44
CA GLN A 63 -2.15 18.50 -0.79
C GLN A 63 -1.22 18.58 -2.01
N GLU A 64 -0.46 19.66 -2.15
CA GLU A 64 0.53 19.84 -3.22
C GLU A 64 1.58 18.70 -3.24
N THR A 65 2.01 18.21 -2.08
CA THR A 65 2.98 17.11 -1.99
C THR A 65 2.38 15.77 -2.38
N VAL A 66 1.11 15.54 -2.02
CA VAL A 66 0.34 14.35 -2.41
C VAL A 66 0.16 14.31 -3.93
N GLU A 67 -0.22 15.43 -4.52
CA GLU A 67 -0.40 15.57 -5.98
C GLU A 67 0.91 15.31 -6.74
N LYS A 68 2.02 15.94 -6.32
CA LYS A 68 3.34 15.71 -6.92
C LYS A 68 3.80 14.26 -6.78
N ALA A 69 3.49 13.60 -5.66
CA ALA A 69 3.79 12.19 -5.47
C ALA A 69 2.95 11.29 -6.38
N ASN A 70 1.65 11.56 -6.50
CA ASN A 70 0.77 10.81 -7.40
C ASN A 70 1.15 10.96 -8.86
N ILE A 71 1.54 12.16 -9.32
CA ILE A 71 2.07 12.34 -10.68
C ILE A 71 3.25 11.39 -10.94
N GLN A 72 4.18 11.26 -9.98
CA GLN A 72 5.32 10.35 -10.12
C GLN A 72 4.90 8.87 -10.08
N LEU A 73 4.02 8.48 -9.16
CA LEU A 73 3.51 7.11 -9.04
C LEU A 73 2.71 6.69 -10.27
N ASP A 74 1.92 7.58 -10.84
CA ASP A 74 1.13 7.33 -12.04
C ASP A 74 2.02 7.24 -13.28
N ASN A 75 3.02 8.10 -13.38
CA ASN A 75 4.04 7.99 -14.43
C ASN A 75 4.79 6.66 -14.34
N PHE A 76 5.18 6.23 -13.14
CA PHE A 76 5.83 4.94 -12.91
C PHE A 76 4.92 3.76 -13.31
N ALA A 77 3.66 3.76 -12.84
CA ALA A 77 2.66 2.77 -13.21
C ALA A 77 2.45 2.73 -14.74
N ASN A 78 2.42 3.88 -15.41
CA ASN A 78 2.26 3.98 -16.85
C ASN A 78 3.47 3.43 -17.63
N ILE A 79 4.69 3.65 -17.14
CA ILE A 79 5.90 3.04 -17.72
C ILE A 79 5.83 1.51 -17.65
N LEU A 80 5.39 0.96 -16.52
CA LEU A 80 5.23 -0.49 -16.34
C LEU A 80 4.15 -1.06 -17.27
N ARG A 81 2.98 -0.41 -17.35
CA ARG A 81 1.91 -0.82 -18.28
C ARG A 81 2.36 -0.82 -19.74
N LYS A 82 3.11 0.20 -20.17
CA LYS A 82 3.69 0.27 -21.53
C LYS A 82 4.66 -0.89 -21.83
N ARG A 83 5.22 -1.53 -20.81
CA ARG A 83 6.06 -2.72 -20.91
C ARG A 83 5.27 -4.03 -20.85
N GLY A 84 3.94 -3.97 -20.86
CA GLY A 84 3.07 -5.14 -20.78
C GLY A 84 2.87 -5.70 -19.37
N ILE A 85 3.29 -4.97 -18.34
CA ILE A 85 3.15 -5.38 -16.93
C ILE A 85 1.78 -4.94 -16.43
N ARG A 86 1.01 -5.85 -15.83
CA ARG A 86 -0.24 -5.52 -15.13
C ARG A 86 0.09 -4.71 -13.87
N VAL A 87 -0.58 -3.57 -13.69
CA VAL A 87 -0.38 -2.71 -12.51
C VAL A 87 -1.71 -2.45 -11.82
N ASP A 88 -1.83 -2.99 -10.60
CA ASP A 88 -2.97 -2.77 -9.72
C ASP A 88 -2.60 -1.71 -8.66
N ARG A 89 -3.60 -1.01 -8.11
CA ARG A 89 -3.44 0.07 -7.13
C ARG A 89 -4.34 -0.21 -5.92
N PRO A 90 -3.88 0.03 -4.67
CA PRO A 90 -4.71 -0.16 -3.49
C PRO A 90 -5.85 0.85 -3.42
N THR A 91 -6.84 0.57 -2.58
CA THR A 91 -7.95 1.49 -2.28
C THR A 91 -7.64 2.27 -1.00
N PRO A 92 -7.39 3.59 -1.07
CA PRO A 92 -7.14 4.42 0.11
C PRO A 92 -8.24 4.33 1.15
N LEU A 93 -7.86 4.45 2.41
CA LEU A 93 -8.77 4.61 3.54
C LEU A 93 -8.79 6.07 3.99
N ASN A 94 -9.71 6.41 4.90
CA ASN A 94 -9.58 7.64 5.66
C ASN A 94 -8.46 7.49 6.71
N PHE A 95 -7.21 7.67 6.31
CA PHE A 95 -6.06 7.47 7.21
C PHE A 95 -5.98 8.52 8.34
N ASN A 96 -6.72 9.64 8.25
CA ASN A 96 -6.74 10.65 9.29
C ASN A 96 -7.72 10.33 10.43
N GLN A 97 -8.42 9.18 10.37
CA GLN A 97 -9.30 8.75 11.45
C GLN A 97 -8.50 8.11 12.60
N PRO A 98 -8.91 8.34 13.87
CA PRO A 98 -8.32 7.65 15.00
C PRO A 98 -8.67 6.16 14.96
N VAL A 99 -7.74 5.33 15.43
CA VAL A 99 -7.90 3.88 15.53
C VAL A 99 -7.46 3.42 16.92
N GLU A 100 -8.09 2.36 17.43
CA GLU A 100 -7.78 1.81 18.74
C GLU A 100 -8.00 0.32 18.80
N THR A 101 -7.34 -0.29 19.77
CA THR A 101 -7.52 -1.67 20.23
C THR A 101 -7.66 -1.60 21.76
N PRO A 102 -7.97 -2.71 22.45
CA PRO A 102 -7.97 -2.72 23.91
C PRO A 102 -6.64 -2.26 24.55
N ASP A 103 -5.51 -2.41 23.85
CA ASP A 103 -4.17 -2.15 24.39
C ASP A 103 -3.64 -0.73 24.10
N TRP A 104 -4.17 -0.07 23.07
CA TRP A 104 -3.64 1.23 22.64
C TRP A 104 -4.63 2.02 21.77
N LYS A 105 -4.40 3.33 21.72
CA LYS A 105 -5.06 4.27 20.82
C LYS A 105 -4.03 5.04 20.01
N GLN A 106 -4.34 5.29 18.75
CA GLN A 106 -3.55 6.09 17.83
C GLN A 106 -4.47 7.09 17.11
N LEU A 107 -4.06 8.36 16.99
CA LEU A 107 -4.94 9.44 16.52
C LEU A 107 -5.07 9.48 14.99
N SER A 108 -4.18 8.80 14.27
CA SER A 108 -4.29 8.61 12.83
C SER A 108 -3.46 7.41 12.35
N MET A 109 -3.80 6.91 11.17
CA MET A 109 -3.02 5.90 10.47
C MET A 109 -1.87 6.53 9.66
N PHE A 110 -1.27 5.75 8.75
CA PHE A 110 -0.15 6.15 7.92
C PHE A 110 -0.53 6.45 6.46
N GLY A 111 -0.74 5.43 5.63
CA GLY A 111 -1.04 5.56 4.21
C GLY A 111 -1.00 4.21 3.50
N CYS A 112 -0.93 4.20 2.17
CA CYS A 112 -0.83 2.95 1.37
C CYS A 112 0.21 3.01 0.25
N MET A 113 1.13 3.98 0.33
CA MET A 113 2.20 4.16 -0.66
C MET A 113 3.21 3.00 -0.69
N PRO A 114 3.58 2.35 0.43
CA PRO A 114 4.56 1.26 0.42
C PRO A 114 3.92 -0.15 0.61
N PRO A 115 3.30 -0.75 -0.43
CA PRO A 115 2.76 -2.12 -0.35
C PRO A 115 3.77 -3.15 0.16
N ARG A 116 5.05 -2.99 -0.21
CA ARG A 116 6.15 -3.91 0.15
C ARG A 116 6.35 -4.05 1.66
N ASP A 117 6.00 -3.05 2.44
CA ASP A 117 6.15 -3.09 3.89
C ASP A 117 5.09 -3.98 4.55
N VAL A 118 3.93 -4.12 3.91
CA VAL A 118 2.74 -4.77 4.49
C VAL A 118 2.54 -6.16 3.91
N ILE A 119 2.89 -6.38 2.63
CA ILE A 119 2.62 -7.62 1.92
C ILE A 119 3.89 -8.10 1.23
N VAL A 120 4.18 -9.39 1.39
CA VAL A 120 5.22 -10.09 0.64
C VAL A 120 4.63 -11.28 -0.10
N THR A 121 5.11 -11.53 -1.32
CA THR A 121 4.79 -12.72 -2.10
C THR A 121 5.97 -13.68 -2.05
N VAL A 122 5.74 -14.93 -1.66
CA VAL A 122 6.74 -16.00 -1.65
C VAL A 122 6.17 -17.22 -2.37
N GLY A 123 6.71 -17.50 -3.54
CA GLY A 123 6.12 -18.48 -4.45
C GLY A 123 4.69 -18.08 -4.79
N ASN A 124 3.74 -18.96 -4.51
CA ASN A 124 2.31 -18.77 -4.77
C ASN A 124 1.51 -18.21 -3.57
N GLU A 125 2.18 -17.81 -2.49
CA GLU A 125 1.54 -17.31 -1.28
C GLU A 125 1.80 -15.81 -1.10
N MET A 126 0.78 -15.09 -0.61
CA MET A 126 0.92 -13.70 -0.17
C MET A 126 0.72 -13.67 1.35
N LEU A 127 1.68 -13.07 2.05
CA LEU A 127 1.67 -12.96 3.51
C LEU A 127 1.51 -11.49 3.91
N GLU A 128 0.60 -11.25 4.86
CA GLU A 128 0.43 -9.95 5.51
C GLU A 128 1.36 -9.88 6.73
N ALA A 129 2.21 -8.86 6.77
CA ALA A 129 3.16 -8.66 7.86
C ALA A 129 2.46 -8.18 9.14
N THR A 130 2.89 -8.68 10.29
CA THR A 130 2.46 -8.19 11.60
C THR A 130 3.19 -6.88 11.91
N MET A 131 2.60 -5.76 11.49
CA MET A 131 3.21 -4.44 11.61
C MET A 131 3.49 -4.06 13.07
N SER A 132 4.62 -3.38 13.31
CA SER A 132 5.04 -2.94 14.65
C SER A 132 4.58 -1.53 15.02
N TYR A 133 4.10 -0.77 14.04
CA TYR A 133 3.61 0.60 14.23
C TYR A 133 2.10 0.56 14.44
N ARG A 134 1.58 1.16 15.51
CA ARG A 134 0.13 1.22 15.76
C ARG A 134 -0.59 1.96 14.63
N SER A 135 0.07 2.98 14.08
CA SER A 135 -0.39 3.73 12.90
C SER A 135 -0.54 2.89 11.62
N ARG A 136 0.05 1.70 11.58
CA ARG A 136 0.02 0.78 10.42
C ARG A 136 -0.78 -0.50 10.71
N TRP A 137 -1.44 -0.59 11.86
CA TRP A 137 -2.14 -1.80 12.31
C TRP A 137 -3.23 -2.26 11.33
N PHE A 138 -3.99 -1.31 10.78
CA PHE A 138 -5.07 -1.58 9.83
C PHE A 138 -4.67 -1.29 8.37
N GLU A 139 -3.37 -1.13 8.08
CA GLU A 139 -2.92 -0.75 6.74
C GLU A 139 -3.24 -1.83 5.69
N TYR A 140 -3.24 -3.11 6.09
CA TYR A 140 -3.62 -4.23 5.21
C TYR A 140 -5.01 -4.08 4.58
N LEU A 141 -5.93 -3.35 5.21
CA LEU A 141 -7.29 -3.15 4.72
C LEU A 141 -7.33 -2.42 3.36
N CYS A 142 -6.36 -1.55 3.06
CA CYS A 142 -6.32 -0.86 1.76
C CYS A 142 -5.98 -1.80 0.59
N TYR A 143 -5.44 -2.99 0.89
CA TYR A 143 -5.09 -4.01 -0.09
C TYR A 143 -6.13 -5.13 -0.18
N ARG A 144 -7.08 -5.22 0.76
CA ARG A 144 -8.11 -6.28 0.80
C ARG A 144 -8.88 -6.41 -0.52
N PRO A 145 -9.37 -5.33 -1.16
CA PRO A 145 -10.09 -5.46 -2.44
C PRO A 145 -9.24 -6.09 -3.56
N LEU A 146 -7.92 -5.93 -3.53
CA LEU A 146 -7.02 -6.57 -4.48
C LEU A 146 -6.77 -8.04 -4.11
N ILE A 147 -6.47 -8.32 -2.84
CA ILE A 147 -6.17 -9.67 -2.36
C ILE A 147 -7.36 -10.59 -2.59
N GLU A 148 -8.59 -10.10 -2.38
CA GLU A 148 -9.83 -10.84 -2.66
C GLU A 148 -9.98 -11.23 -4.14
N GLN A 149 -9.45 -10.43 -5.07
CA GLN A 149 -9.44 -10.76 -6.51
C GLN A 149 -8.32 -11.75 -6.90
N TYR A 150 -7.35 -11.96 -6.01
CA TYR A 150 -6.21 -12.84 -6.27
C TYR A 150 -6.44 -14.26 -5.77
N TYR A 151 -7.34 -14.44 -4.81
CA TYR A 151 -7.70 -15.72 -4.20
C TYR A 151 -8.73 -16.49 -5.06
#